data_AF-A0AA49GDE1-F1
#
_entry.id   AF-A0AA49GDE1-F1
#
_cell.length_a   1.000
_cell.length_b   1.000
_cell.length_c   1.000
_cell.angle_alpha   90.00
_cell.angle_beta   90.00
_cell.angle_gamma   90.00
#
_symmetry.space_group_name_H-M   'P 1'
#
loop_
_entity.id
_entity.type
_entity.pdbx_description
1 polymer ?
#
loop_
_entity_poly.entity_id
_entity_poly.type
_entity_poly.pdbx_seq_one_letter_code
_entity_poly.pdbx_strand_id
1 'polypeptide(L)'
;MGAPKKYKTKIKDNYGVGEGIDYKPWYEATEYVPKTGIYTSPGEREKKLGNNTRKLGITVPRIHHLLSSYEIFLFTVFDLNPNIIDIREQFPLLKLETVRDIFKYFNIKQRQSEEPHVLTTDFLIRLADRTELAVTFKPTEFLTKRQMQLFQVEKEYWNREGIVWKLCTEKEIPPSKSYIKNINALHDSLKFFKNEPIPFDTINAIYSFVNEFSNNLRNHSLLEVAQIIDEDLSIDTGTSIMVFKVLIAKGIFQLDLNQNIFSENVQISQIKILKNGALSKSDIAA
;
A
#
# COMPACT_ATOMS: atom_id res chain seq x y z
N MET A 1 15.17 -17.43 12.70
CA MET A 1 13.73 -17.12 12.90
C MET A 1 13.38 -17.50 14.33
N GLY A 2 12.70 -16.62 15.06
CA GLY A 2 12.21 -16.92 16.41
C GLY A 2 10.91 -17.73 16.34
N ALA A 3 10.61 -18.50 17.38
CA ALA A 3 9.29 -19.10 17.52
C ALA A 3 8.23 -17.98 17.63
N PRO A 4 7.02 -18.13 17.03
CA PRO A 4 5.96 -17.15 17.18
C PRO A 4 5.67 -16.88 18.66
N LYS A 5 5.46 -15.62 19.05
CA LYS A 5 5.05 -15.30 20.42
C LYS A 5 3.69 -15.95 20.72
N LYS A 6 3.58 -16.55 21.91
CA LYS A 6 2.34 -17.14 22.43
C LYS A 6 1.28 -16.08 22.68
N TYR A 7 0.00 -16.48 22.63
CA TYR A 7 -1.16 -15.57 22.80
C TYR A 7 -1.03 -14.62 24.00
N LYS A 8 -0.77 -15.16 25.22
CA LYS A 8 -0.70 -14.35 26.45
C LYS A 8 0.42 -13.29 26.40
N THR A 9 1.54 -13.61 25.76
CA THR A 9 2.66 -12.67 25.59
C THR A 9 2.28 -11.55 24.62
N LYS A 10 1.66 -11.87 23.48
CA LYS A 10 1.19 -10.86 22.52
C LYS A 10 0.20 -9.89 23.14
N ILE A 11 -0.74 -10.38 23.95
CA ILE A 11 -1.68 -9.52 24.69
C ILE A 11 -0.94 -8.63 25.69
N LYS A 12 -0.01 -9.18 26.48
CA LYS A 12 0.79 -8.39 27.44
C LYS A 12 1.61 -7.29 26.75
N ASP A 13 2.10 -7.55 25.54
CA ASP A 13 2.94 -6.62 24.77
C ASP A 13 2.12 -5.65 23.89
N ASN A 14 0.79 -5.62 24.04
CA ASN A 14 -0.17 -4.79 23.31
C ASN A 14 -0.18 -4.99 21.78
N TYR A 15 -0.01 -6.24 21.31
CA TYR A 15 -0.19 -6.56 19.89
C TYR A 15 -1.66 -6.41 19.48
N GLY A 16 -1.89 -5.78 18.32
CA GLY A 16 -3.23 -5.52 17.80
C GLY A 16 -3.97 -4.35 18.45
N VAL A 17 -3.30 -3.59 19.30
CA VAL A 17 -3.85 -2.43 20.02
C VAL A 17 -3.10 -1.18 19.57
N GLY A 18 -3.80 -0.03 19.59
CA GLY A 18 -3.24 1.25 19.19
C GLY A 18 -3.50 1.60 17.73
N GLU A 19 -2.93 2.73 17.32
CA GLU A 19 -3.14 3.38 16.03
C GLU A 19 -1.83 4.03 15.58
N GLY A 20 -1.68 4.28 14.28
CA GLY A 20 -0.51 4.95 13.75
C GLY A 20 0.81 4.29 14.17
N ILE A 21 1.72 5.08 14.74
CA ILE A 21 3.07 4.63 15.14
C ILE A 21 3.05 3.59 16.27
N ASP A 22 2.02 3.63 17.12
CA ASP A 22 1.94 2.79 18.32
C ASP A 22 1.34 1.41 18.03
N TYR A 23 0.73 1.22 16.86
CA TYR A 23 0.14 -0.05 16.47
C TYR A 23 1.20 -1.12 16.19
N LYS A 24 0.97 -2.33 16.73
CA LYS A 24 1.77 -3.53 16.45
C LYS A 24 0.92 -4.60 15.76
N PRO A 25 1.31 -5.11 14.58
CA PRO A 25 0.55 -6.13 13.86
C PRO A 25 0.55 -7.45 14.62
N TRP A 26 -0.55 -8.21 14.58
CA TRP A 26 -0.63 -9.48 15.32
C TRP A 26 0.39 -10.51 14.82
N TYR A 27 0.68 -10.53 13.53
CA TYR A 27 1.73 -11.35 12.94
C TYR A 27 2.84 -10.48 12.39
N GLU A 28 4.06 -10.71 12.87
CA GLU A 28 5.24 -10.07 12.28
C GLU A 28 5.85 -10.98 11.19
N ALA A 29 6.41 -10.37 10.16
CA ALA A 29 7.13 -11.07 9.10
C ALA A 29 8.22 -12.05 9.59
N THR A 30 8.82 -11.81 10.77
CA THR A 30 9.83 -12.66 11.39
C THR A 30 9.28 -13.92 12.06
N GLU A 31 7.99 -13.94 12.38
CA GLU A 31 7.27 -15.06 12.99
C GLU A 31 6.63 -15.97 11.93
N TYR A 32 6.47 -15.46 10.70
CA TYR A 32 5.75 -16.15 9.65
C TYR A 32 6.68 -16.99 8.77
N VAL A 33 6.53 -18.31 8.82
CA VAL A 33 7.11 -19.25 7.86
C VAL A 33 5.96 -19.88 7.09
N PRO A 34 5.78 -19.57 5.79
CA PRO A 34 4.76 -20.25 4.99
C PRO A 34 5.04 -21.75 5.01
N LYS A 35 4.09 -22.56 5.51
CA LYS A 35 4.20 -24.04 5.52
C LYS A 35 4.17 -24.66 4.12
N THR A 36 3.75 -23.88 3.16
CA THR A 36 3.68 -24.14 1.73
C THR A 36 4.20 -22.87 1.08
N GLY A 37 5.21 -22.94 0.20
CA GLY A 37 5.92 -21.82 -0.42
C GLY A 37 5.06 -20.89 -1.28
N ILE A 38 4.05 -20.27 -0.71
CA ILE A 38 3.14 -19.37 -1.37
C ILE A 38 3.47 -18.00 -0.81
N TYR A 39 3.78 -17.04 -1.68
CA TYR A 39 3.06 -15.78 -1.83
C TYR A 39 3.72 -14.93 -2.91
N THR A 40 3.76 -15.49 -4.10
CA THR A 40 4.18 -14.83 -5.33
C THR A 40 3.13 -15.11 -6.39
N SER A 41 3.13 -14.30 -7.46
CA SER A 41 2.22 -14.46 -8.60
C SER A 41 2.19 -15.92 -9.10
N PRO A 42 1.10 -16.35 -9.77
CA PRO A 42 1.04 -17.67 -10.40
C PRO A 42 2.31 -17.92 -11.23
N GLY A 43 3.13 -18.89 -10.81
CA GLY A 43 4.41 -19.23 -11.46
C GLY A 43 5.68 -19.00 -10.61
N GLU A 44 5.63 -18.34 -9.44
CA GLU A 44 6.84 -18.17 -8.60
C GLU A 44 6.78 -18.86 -7.23
N ARG A 45 6.07 -20.00 -7.13
CA ARG A 45 5.78 -20.82 -5.92
C ARG A 45 7.00 -21.31 -5.10
N GLU A 46 8.19 -20.83 -5.39
CA GLU A 46 9.45 -21.23 -4.74
C GLU A 46 10.32 -20.04 -4.30
N LYS A 47 9.96 -18.80 -4.64
CA LYS A 47 10.71 -17.63 -4.13
C LYS A 47 10.30 -17.37 -2.69
N LYS A 48 11.22 -17.61 -1.74
CA LYS A 48 11.16 -16.97 -0.43
C LYS A 48 11.03 -15.47 -0.67
N LEU A 49 9.96 -14.84 -0.17
CA LEU A 49 9.98 -13.41 0.04
C LEU A 49 11.21 -13.16 0.93
N GLY A 50 12.25 -12.53 0.39
CA GLY A 50 13.45 -12.23 1.14
C GLY A 50 13.17 -11.18 2.24
N ASN A 51 14.11 -10.27 2.46
CA ASN A 51 13.96 -9.18 3.43
C ASN A 51 12.82 -8.16 3.09
N ASN A 52 12.09 -8.34 1.99
CA ASN A 52 11.10 -7.41 1.44
C ASN A 52 9.68 -7.53 2.05
N THR A 53 9.51 -8.27 3.15
CA THR A 53 8.26 -8.37 3.92
C THR A 53 8.09 -7.24 4.93
N ARG A 54 9.03 -6.30 4.99
CA ARG A 54 9.00 -5.13 5.87
C ARG A 54 9.12 -3.87 5.03
N LYS A 55 8.22 -2.91 5.22
CA LYS A 55 8.20 -1.67 4.45
C LYS A 55 7.93 -0.48 5.37
N LEU A 56 8.73 0.58 5.25
CA LEU A 56 8.48 1.85 5.94
C LEU A 56 7.30 2.55 5.26
N GLY A 57 6.30 2.94 6.06
CA GLY A 57 5.13 3.68 5.57
C GLY A 57 5.37 5.17 5.38
N ILE A 58 4.65 5.74 4.42
CA ILE A 58 4.60 7.17 4.10
C ILE A 58 3.49 7.84 4.91
N THR A 59 2.31 7.22 4.99
CA THR A 59 1.16 7.69 5.77
C THR A 59 1.45 7.59 7.25
N VAL A 60 1.99 6.45 7.69
CA VAL A 60 2.42 6.22 9.07
C VAL A 60 3.90 5.82 9.06
N PRO A 61 4.80 6.60 9.68
CA PRO A 61 6.24 6.39 9.59
C PRO A 61 6.74 5.24 10.50
N ARG A 62 6.17 4.04 10.33
CA ARG A 62 6.59 2.80 10.98
C ARG A 62 6.91 1.71 9.97
N ILE A 63 7.57 0.66 10.45
CA ILE A 63 7.75 -0.56 9.67
C ILE A 63 6.46 -1.37 9.71
N HIS A 64 5.86 -1.57 8.54
CA HIS A 64 4.74 -2.48 8.33
C HIS A 64 5.23 -3.88 8.00
N HIS A 65 4.52 -4.89 8.48
CA HIS A 65 4.87 -6.31 8.31
C HIS A 65 3.90 -7.01 7.35
N LEU A 66 4.37 -7.29 6.14
CA LEU A 66 3.57 -7.76 5.02
C LEU A 66 3.99 -9.19 4.67
N LEU A 67 3.04 -10.11 4.62
CA LEU A 67 3.29 -11.55 4.58
C LEU A 67 3.27 -12.13 3.15
N SER A 68 2.90 -11.31 2.16
CA SER A 68 2.78 -11.72 0.75
C SER A 68 3.15 -10.60 -0.24
N SER A 69 3.51 -10.96 -1.48
CA SER A 69 3.76 -9.97 -2.54
C SER A 69 2.51 -9.13 -2.84
N TYR A 70 1.35 -9.74 -2.68
CA TYR A 70 0.06 -9.07 -2.84
C TYR A 70 -0.23 -8.09 -1.71
N GLU A 71 0.08 -8.44 -0.45
CA GLU A 71 0.01 -7.48 0.66
C GLU A 71 0.99 -6.33 0.46
N ILE A 72 2.21 -6.57 -0.05
CA ILE A 72 3.16 -5.52 -0.39
C ILE A 72 2.57 -4.54 -1.41
N PHE A 73 1.94 -5.08 -2.46
CA PHE A 73 1.29 -4.27 -3.48
C PHE A 73 0.11 -3.46 -2.91
N LEU A 74 -0.81 -4.11 -2.19
CA LEU A 74 -1.98 -3.46 -1.61
C LEU A 74 -1.57 -2.37 -0.61
N PHE A 75 -0.63 -2.67 0.28
CA PHE A 75 -0.05 -1.69 1.20
C PHE A 75 0.49 -0.48 0.43
N THR A 76 1.27 -0.71 -0.64
CA THR A 76 1.86 0.38 -1.44
C THR A 76 0.78 1.26 -2.08
N VAL A 77 -0.32 0.67 -2.55
CA VAL A 77 -1.47 1.40 -3.08
C VAL A 77 -2.19 2.20 -1.98
N PHE A 78 -2.41 1.59 -0.81
CA PHE A 78 -3.06 2.27 0.32
C PHE A 78 -2.22 3.42 0.87
N ASP A 79 -0.91 3.22 1.00
CA ASP A 79 0.04 4.19 1.55
C ASP A 79 0.34 5.35 0.57
N LEU A 80 -0.02 5.20 -0.71
CA LEU A 80 -0.05 6.30 -1.69
C LEU A 80 -1.38 7.04 -1.74
N ASN A 81 -2.46 6.50 -1.13
CA ASN A 81 -3.77 7.11 -1.20
C ASN A 81 -3.89 8.23 -0.15
N PRO A 82 -4.03 9.51 -0.55
CA PRO A 82 -4.07 10.63 0.38
C PRO A 82 -5.31 10.64 1.28
N ASN A 83 -6.36 9.87 0.94
CA ASN A 83 -7.55 9.73 1.77
C ASN A 83 -7.37 8.71 2.91
N ILE A 84 -6.26 7.96 2.94
CA ILE A 84 -5.98 6.99 4.01
C ILE A 84 -5.03 7.65 5.02
N ILE A 85 -5.40 7.62 6.30
CA ILE A 85 -4.66 8.27 7.39
C ILE A 85 -4.07 7.29 8.41
N ASP A 86 -4.51 6.02 8.39
CA ASP A 86 -3.91 4.95 9.18
C ASP A 86 -4.06 3.61 8.45
N ILE A 87 -3.07 2.74 8.60
CA ILE A 87 -3.03 1.41 8.00
C ILE A 87 -2.57 0.46 9.09
N ARG A 88 -3.43 -0.48 9.49
CA ARG A 88 -3.12 -1.48 10.52
C ARG A 88 -3.19 -2.87 9.91
N GLU A 89 -2.03 -3.42 9.54
CA GLU A 89 -1.91 -4.73 8.95
C GLU A 89 -2.02 -5.86 10.00
N GLN A 90 -2.48 -7.03 9.57
CA GLN A 90 -2.62 -8.22 10.42
C GLN A 90 -3.44 -7.92 11.69
N PHE A 91 -4.57 -7.23 11.53
CA PHE A 91 -5.40 -6.74 12.62
C PHE A 91 -6.14 -7.89 13.31
N PRO A 92 -5.91 -8.15 14.61
CA PRO A 92 -6.50 -9.29 15.29
C PRO A 92 -7.94 -9.04 15.74
N LEU A 93 -8.80 -10.05 15.55
CA LEU A 93 -10.15 -10.08 16.08
C LEU A 93 -10.12 -10.51 17.56
N LEU A 94 -9.75 -9.57 18.45
CA LEU A 94 -9.48 -9.85 19.87
C LEU A 94 -10.73 -10.08 20.73
N LYS A 95 -11.94 -9.72 20.25
CA LYS A 95 -13.20 -10.06 20.94
C LYS A 95 -13.54 -11.54 20.74
N LEU A 96 -12.80 -12.41 21.43
CA LEU A 96 -12.85 -13.86 21.24
C LEU A 96 -14.22 -14.47 21.53
N GLU A 97 -14.99 -13.89 22.45
CA GLU A 97 -16.37 -14.32 22.72
C GLU A 97 -17.27 -14.05 21.53
N THR A 98 -17.23 -12.84 20.97
CA THR A 98 -17.92 -12.49 19.72
C THR A 98 -17.56 -13.46 18.60
N VAL A 99 -16.27 -13.75 18.40
CA VAL A 99 -15.80 -14.70 17.39
C VAL A 99 -16.37 -16.10 17.62
N ARG A 100 -16.33 -16.61 18.87
CA ARG A 100 -16.90 -17.93 19.23
C ARG A 100 -18.40 -17.99 18.96
N ASP A 101 -19.12 -16.92 19.28
CA ASP A 101 -20.57 -16.86 19.06
C ASP A 101 -20.92 -16.81 17.58
N ILE A 102 -20.11 -16.14 16.76
CA ILE A 102 -20.25 -16.18 15.29
C ILE A 102 -20.01 -17.59 14.75
N PHE A 103 -18.97 -18.29 15.22
CA PHE A 103 -18.73 -19.69 14.84
C PHE A 103 -19.93 -20.58 15.15
N LYS A 104 -20.54 -20.44 16.33
CA LYS A 104 -21.76 -21.16 16.72
C LYS A 104 -22.95 -20.78 15.84
N TYR A 105 -23.16 -19.48 15.61
CA TYR A 105 -24.28 -18.95 14.83
C TYR A 105 -24.33 -19.53 13.42
N PHE A 106 -23.18 -19.63 12.74
CA PHE A 106 -23.09 -20.23 11.40
C PHE A 106 -22.87 -21.75 11.40
N ASN A 107 -22.86 -22.40 12.57
CA ASN A 107 -22.54 -23.82 12.72
C ASN A 107 -21.21 -24.20 12.04
N ILE A 108 -20.19 -23.34 12.17
CA ILE A 108 -18.86 -23.54 11.61
C ILE A 108 -17.96 -24.16 12.68
N LYS A 109 -17.30 -25.28 12.35
CA LYS A 109 -16.35 -25.92 13.27
C LYS A 109 -15.15 -25.00 13.55
N GLN A 110 -14.97 -24.63 14.81
CA GLN A 110 -13.76 -23.97 15.28
C GLN A 110 -12.64 -25.00 15.49
N ARG A 111 -11.41 -24.62 15.20
CA ARG A 111 -10.24 -25.46 15.51
C ARG A 111 -10.07 -25.50 17.03
N GLN A 112 -9.97 -26.69 17.60
CA GLN A 112 -9.65 -26.87 19.01
C GLN A 112 -8.13 -26.86 19.19
N SER A 113 -7.63 -26.00 20.07
CA SER A 113 -6.23 -25.93 20.47
C SER A 113 -6.13 -25.40 21.90
N GLU A 114 -5.04 -25.74 22.60
CA GLU A 114 -4.75 -25.24 23.95
C GLU A 114 -4.56 -23.71 23.97
N GLU A 115 -4.00 -23.14 22.91
CA GLU A 115 -3.92 -21.69 22.72
C GLU A 115 -5.06 -21.16 21.84
N PRO A 116 -5.67 -20.00 22.16
CA PRO A 116 -6.66 -19.37 21.31
C PRO A 116 -6.10 -19.04 19.92
N HIS A 117 -6.77 -19.53 18.88
CA HIS A 117 -6.45 -19.15 17.50
C HIS A 117 -7.11 -17.81 17.17
N VAL A 118 -6.33 -16.73 17.18
CA VAL A 118 -6.77 -15.39 16.82
C VAL A 118 -6.83 -15.27 15.30
N LEU A 119 -8.03 -14.99 14.79
CA LEU A 119 -8.22 -14.62 13.39
C LEU A 119 -7.72 -13.19 13.18
N THR A 120 -7.18 -12.91 12.00
CA THR A 120 -6.69 -11.60 11.61
C THR A 120 -7.33 -11.15 10.30
N THR A 121 -7.53 -9.85 10.18
CA THR A 121 -7.81 -9.16 8.92
C THR A 121 -6.51 -8.60 8.38
N ASP A 122 -6.27 -8.75 7.08
CA ASP A 122 -4.97 -8.37 6.49
C ASP A 122 -4.71 -6.86 6.63
N PHE A 123 -5.72 -6.02 6.43
CA PHE A 123 -5.64 -4.57 6.66
C PHE A 123 -6.91 -4.01 7.28
N LEU A 124 -6.78 -3.26 8.36
CA LEU A 124 -7.78 -2.31 8.82
C LEU A 124 -7.30 -0.89 8.49
N ILE A 125 -7.92 -0.26 7.51
CA ILE A 125 -7.56 1.09 7.06
C ILE A 125 -8.52 2.12 7.65
N ARG A 126 -8.00 3.29 7.98
CA ARG A 126 -8.81 4.45 8.40
C ARG A 126 -8.73 5.55 7.35
N LEU A 127 -9.89 6.06 6.95
CA LEU A 127 -10.04 7.14 5.98
C LEU A 127 -10.00 8.53 6.66
N ALA A 128 -9.81 9.58 5.88
CA ALA A 128 -9.74 10.96 6.38
C ALA A 128 -11.03 11.41 7.08
N ASP A 129 -12.19 10.88 6.65
CA ASP A 129 -13.50 11.07 7.30
C ASP A 129 -13.67 10.26 8.60
N ARG A 130 -12.60 9.58 9.05
CA ARG A 130 -12.53 8.73 10.23
C ARG A 130 -13.28 7.41 10.13
N THR A 131 -13.89 7.10 8.99
CA THR A 131 -14.46 5.77 8.77
C THR A 131 -13.36 4.72 8.65
N GLU A 132 -13.70 3.48 9.01
CA GLU A 132 -12.79 2.34 8.88
C GLU A 132 -13.29 1.36 7.82
N LEU A 133 -12.35 0.70 7.16
CA LEU A 133 -12.60 -0.33 6.17
C LEU A 133 -11.67 -1.52 6.43
N ALA A 134 -12.26 -2.69 6.65
CA ALA A 134 -11.55 -3.95 6.80
C ALA A 134 -11.37 -4.60 5.42
N VAL A 135 -10.13 -4.94 5.08
CA VAL A 135 -9.77 -5.54 3.79
C VAL A 135 -8.98 -6.81 4.03
N THR A 136 -9.44 -7.89 3.41
CA THR A 136 -8.78 -9.19 3.41
C THR A 136 -8.42 -9.55 1.98
N PHE A 137 -7.21 -10.03 1.77
CA PHE A 137 -6.74 -10.47 0.47
C PHE A 137 -6.60 -11.98 0.42
N LYS A 138 -7.10 -12.58 -0.66
CA LYS A 138 -6.87 -14.00 -0.91
C LYS A 138 -6.88 -14.33 -2.40
N PRO A 139 -5.82 -14.96 -2.93
CA PRO A 139 -5.86 -15.42 -4.31
C PRO A 139 -6.99 -16.42 -4.52
N THR A 140 -7.65 -16.37 -5.67
CA THR A 140 -8.82 -17.21 -5.96
C THR A 140 -8.51 -18.70 -5.87
N GLU A 141 -7.29 -19.12 -6.22
CA GLU A 141 -6.83 -20.50 -6.09
C GLU A 141 -6.81 -21.03 -4.64
N PHE A 142 -6.80 -20.15 -3.63
CA PHE A 142 -6.82 -20.52 -2.21
C PHE A 142 -8.19 -20.38 -1.54
N LEU A 143 -9.25 -20.09 -2.32
CA LEU A 143 -10.63 -19.98 -1.83
C LEU A 143 -11.29 -21.34 -1.62
N THR A 144 -10.76 -22.12 -0.69
CA THR A 144 -11.38 -23.40 -0.28
C THR A 144 -12.68 -23.17 0.49
N LYS A 145 -13.54 -24.20 0.59
CA LYS A 145 -14.75 -24.16 1.44
C LYS A 145 -14.42 -23.74 2.88
N ARG A 146 -13.31 -24.23 3.43
CA ARG A 146 -12.86 -23.85 4.78
C ARG A 146 -12.48 -22.38 4.86
N GLN A 147 -11.79 -21.85 3.86
CA GLN A 147 -11.41 -20.45 3.82
C GLN A 147 -12.65 -19.54 3.74
N MET A 148 -13.63 -19.90 2.90
CA MET A 148 -14.89 -19.16 2.78
C MET A 148 -15.67 -19.12 4.11
N GLN A 149 -15.67 -20.22 4.87
CA GLN A 149 -16.25 -20.24 6.22
C GLN A 149 -15.52 -19.29 7.17
N LEU A 150 -14.19 -19.23 7.13
CA LEU A 150 -13.43 -18.30 7.97
C LEU A 150 -13.71 -16.84 7.59
N PHE A 151 -13.83 -16.54 6.30
CA PHE A 151 -14.22 -15.21 5.83
C PHE A 151 -15.65 -14.84 6.20
N GLN A 152 -16.57 -15.80 6.27
CA GLN A 152 -17.92 -15.55 6.78
C GLN A 152 -17.90 -15.12 8.26
N VAL A 153 -17.02 -15.74 9.07
CA VAL A 153 -16.84 -15.34 10.46
C VAL A 153 -16.24 -13.94 10.57
N GLU A 154 -15.21 -13.65 9.78
CA GLU A 154 -14.55 -12.35 9.75
C GLU A 154 -15.48 -11.23 9.27
N LYS A 155 -16.21 -11.46 8.18
CA LYS A 155 -17.21 -10.51 7.66
C LYS A 155 -18.28 -10.19 8.70
N GLU A 156 -18.82 -11.21 9.35
CA GLU A 156 -19.84 -11.03 10.39
C GLU A 156 -19.29 -10.32 11.63
N TYR A 157 -18.02 -10.55 11.99
CA TYR A 157 -17.36 -9.80 13.06
C TYR A 157 -17.38 -8.30 12.74
N TRP A 158 -16.91 -7.90 11.56
CA TRP A 158 -16.87 -6.49 11.19
C TRP A 158 -18.25 -5.87 11.02
N ASN A 159 -19.23 -6.63 10.49
CA ASN A 159 -20.62 -6.19 10.46
C ASN A 159 -21.15 -5.81 11.86
N ARG A 160 -20.83 -6.62 12.89
CA ARG A 160 -21.21 -6.34 14.28
C ARG A 160 -20.49 -5.14 14.88
N GLU A 161 -19.28 -4.85 14.41
CA GLU A 161 -18.52 -3.64 14.76
C GLU A 161 -18.95 -2.40 13.95
N GLY A 162 -19.90 -2.54 13.00
CA GLY A 162 -20.34 -1.44 12.14
C GLY A 162 -19.33 -1.04 11.07
N ILE A 163 -18.35 -1.91 10.77
CA ILE A 163 -17.27 -1.65 9.81
C ILE A 163 -17.51 -2.47 8.55
N VAL A 164 -17.33 -1.82 7.39
CA VAL A 164 -17.43 -2.50 6.10
C VAL A 164 -16.26 -3.46 5.93
N TRP A 165 -16.55 -4.69 5.50
CA TRP A 165 -15.53 -5.69 5.17
C TRP A 165 -15.51 -5.99 3.67
N LYS A 166 -14.32 -6.03 3.08
CA LYS A 166 -14.08 -6.35 1.66
C LYS A 166 -13.09 -7.48 1.50
N LEU A 167 -13.44 -8.44 0.64
CA LEU A 167 -12.52 -9.44 0.12
C LEU A 167 -11.94 -8.95 -1.20
N CYS A 168 -10.62 -8.87 -1.28
CA CYS A 168 -9.87 -8.63 -2.50
C CYS A 168 -9.17 -9.91 -2.94
N THR A 169 -9.02 -10.08 -4.24
CA THR A 169 -8.32 -11.19 -4.88
C THR A 169 -7.32 -10.63 -5.89
N GLU A 170 -6.52 -11.50 -6.50
CA GLU A 170 -5.58 -11.13 -7.56
C GLU A 170 -6.28 -10.52 -8.78
N LYS A 171 -7.59 -10.72 -8.93
CA LYS A 171 -8.39 -10.18 -10.05
C LYS A 171 -8.62 -8.67 -9.94
N GLU A 172 -8.60 -8.12 -8.74
CA GLU A 172 -8.71 -6.67 -8.50
C GLU A 172 -7.37 -5.95 -8.66
N ILE A 173 -6.27 -6.70 -8.87
CA ILE A 173 -4.93 -6.13 -9.08
C ILE A 173 -4.70 -5.92 -10.58
N PRO A 174 -4.29 -4.72 -11.01
CA PRO A 174 -3.97 -4.48 -12.42
C PRO A 174 -2.93 -5.49 -12.94
N PRO A 175 -3.21 -6.19 -14.06
CA PRO A 175 -2.29 -7.20 -14.59
C PRO A 175 -1.04 -6.60 -15.24
N SER A 176 -1.01 -5.28 -15.44
CA SER A 176 0.13 -4.60 -16.05
C SER A 176 1.35 -4.62 -15.14
N LYS A 177 2.41 -5.29 -15.61
CA LYS A 177 3.73 -5.25 -14.96
C LYS A 177 4.26 -3.82 -14.83
N SER A 178 3.96 -2.95 -15.80
CA SER A 178 4.34 -1.54 -15.76
C SER A 178 3.61 -0.81 -14.63
N TYR A 179 2.32 -1.08 -14.43
CA TYR A 179 1.55 -0.50 -13.32
C TYR A 179 2.17 -0.82 -11.97
N ILE A 180 2.50 -2.09 -11.72
CA ILE A 180 3.14 -2.53 -10.48
C ILE A 180 4.50 -1.85 -10.30
N LYS A 181 5.32 -1.79 -11.37
CA LYS A 181 6.63 -1.11 -11.32
C LYS A 181 6.49 0.39 -11.03
N ASN A 182 5.56 1.05 -11.69
CA ASN A 182 5.32 2.48 -11.51
C ASN A 182 4.84 2.80 -10.11
N ILE A 183 3.84 2.09 -9.58
CA ILE A 183 3.35 2.28 -8.22
C ILE A 183 4.48 2.12 -7.18
N ASN A 184 5.34 1.10 -7.33
CA ASN A 184 6.50 0.94 -6.46
C ASN A 184 7.49 2.11 -6.61
N ALA A 185 7.81 2.52 -7.84
CA ALA A 185 8.72 3.64 -8.09
C ALA A 185 8.19 4.98 -7.54
N LEU A 186 6.89 5.22 -7.66
CA LEU A 186 6.21 6.40 -7.11
C LEU A 186 6.27 6.39 -5.58
N HIS A 187 5.96 5.25 -4.96
CA HIS A 187 6.06 5.08 -3.50
C HIS A 187 7.49 5.32 -3.00
N ASP A 188 8.49 4.69 -3.62
CA ASP A 188 9.88 4.86 -3.21
C ASP A 188 10.37 6.31 -3.40
N SER A 189 9.95 6.98 -4.47
CA SER A 189 10.28 8.38 -4.74
C SER A 189 9.66 9.31 -3.71
N LEU A 190 8.39 9.09 -3.37
CA LEU A 190 7.73 9.91 -2.36
C LEU A 190 8.31 9.66 -0.95
N LYS A 191 8.66 8.41 -0.62
CA LYS A 191 9.38 8.07 0.61
C LYS A 191 10.74 8.76 0.69
N PHE A 192 11.50 8.72 -0.40
CA PHE A 192 12.79 9.43 -0.48
C PHE A 192 12.60 10.93 -0.30
N PHE A 193 11.64 11.52 -1.00
CA PHE A 193 11.31 12.94 -0.91
C PHE A 193 10.93 13.39 0.51
N LYS A 194 10.27 12.54 1.32
CA LYS A 194 9.99 12.85 2.74
C LYS A 194 11.26 12.96 3.59
N ASN A 195 12.27 12.16 3.29
CA ASN A 195 13.52 12.12 4.06
C ASN A 195 14.53 13.15 3.55
N GLU A 196 14.61 13.33 2.24
CA GLU A 196 15.51 14.24 1.54
C GLU A 196 14.68 15.15 0.61
N PRO A 197 14.06 16.21 1.13
CA PRO A 197 13.16 17.05 0.36
C PRO A 197 13.91 17.94 -0.63
N ILE A 198 13.46 17.92 -1.88
CA ILE A 198 13.85 18.91 -2.90
C ILE A 198 13.27 20.27 -2.50
N PRO A 199 14.03 21.39 -2.60
CA PRO A 199 13.53 22.72 -2.28
C PRO A 199 12.23 23.03 -3.04
N PHE A 200 11.26 23.62 -2.34
CA PHE A 200 9.96 23.96 -2.93
C PHE A 200 10.09 24.84 -4.18
N ASP A 201 11.04 25.77 -4.19
CA ASP A 201 11.25 26.68 -5.32
C ASP A 201 11.69 25.92 -6.58
N THR A 202 12.52 24.87 -6.44
CA THR A 202 12.90 23.97 -7.53
C THR A 202 11.70 23.20 -8.06
N ILE A 203 10.87 22.65 -7.16
CA ILE A 203 9.65 21.93 -7.55
C ILE A 203 8.68 22.87 -8.27
N ASN A 204 8.51 24.09 -7.77
CA ASN A 204 7.64 25.09 -8.36
C ASN A 204 8.17 25.57 -9.73
N ALA A 205 9.49 25.69 -9.91
CA ALA A 205 10.10 26.00 -11.20
C ALA A 205 9.83 24.89 -12.23
N ILE A 206 10.05 23.62 -11.87
CA ILE A 206 9.77 22.46 -12.73
C ILE A 206 8.27 22.39 -13.08
N TYR A 207 7.38 22.57 -12.09
CA TYR A 207 5.93 22.59 -12.32
C TYR A 207 5.50 23.73 -13.25
N SER A 208 6.07 24.93 -13.08
CA SER A 208 5.80 26.10 -13.91
C SER A 208 6.28 25.90 -15.34
N PHE A 209 7.47 25.33 -15.52
CA PHE A 209 8.01 24.98 -16.84
C PHE A 209 7.07 24.04 -17.59
N VAL A 210 6.59 22.97 -16.95
CA VAL A 210 5.66 22.03 -17.60
C VAL A 210 4.35 22.74 -17.97
N ASN A 211 3.80 23.59 -17.11
CA ASN A 211 2.59 24.36 -17.42
C ASN A 211 2.79 25.31 -18.62
N GLU A 212 3.90 26.02 -18.69
CA GLU A 212 4.18 27.01 -19.73
C GLU A 212 4.50 26.35 -21.09
N PHE A 213 5.33 25.29 -21.08
CA PHE A 213 5.90 24.72 -22.29
C PHE A 213 5.27 23.40 -22.74
N SER A 214 4.32 22.82 -21.99
CA SER A 214 3.68 21.53 -22.33
C SER A 214 3.08 21.49 -23.74
N ASN A 215 2.53 22.60 -24.24
CA ASN A 215 1.98 22.67 -25.59
C ASN A 215 3.07 22.59 -26.68
N ASN A 216 4.21 23.26 -26.46
CA ASN A 216 5.34 23.25 -27.38
C ASN A 216 6.08 21.91 -27.34
N LEU A 217 6.17 21.31 -26.15
CA LEU A 217 6.86 20.04 -25.92
C LEU A 217 5.92 18.82 -25.98
N ARG A 218 4.70 18.98 -26.49
CA ARG A 218 3.62 17.98 -26.41
C ARG A 218 3.98 16.57 -26.91
N ASN A 219 4.91 16.46 -27.86
CA ASN A 219 5.33 15.21 -28.50
C ASN A 219 6.64 14.66 -27.92
N HIS A 220 7.32 15.41 -27.04
CA HIS A 220 8.50 14.92 -26.33
C HIS A 220 8.07 13.98 -25.22
N SER A 221 8.91 12.98 -24.97
CA SER A 221 8.74 12.05 -23.86
C SER A 221 8.94 12.76 -22.51
N LEU A 222 8.37 12.18 -21.46
CA LEU A 222 8.61 12.66 -20.09
C LEU A 222 10.10 12.65 -19.72
N LEU A 223 10.86 11.70 -20.25
CA LEU A 223 12.29 11.57 -20.01
C LEU A 223 13.08 12.71 -20.65
N GLU A 224 12.82 13.00 -21.93
CA GLU A 224 13.48 14.10 -22.66
C GLU A 224 13.15 15.45 -22.01
N VAL A 225 11.88 15.68 -21.64
CA VAL A 225 11.50 16.93 -20.99
C VAL A 225 12.13 17.07 -19.61
N ALA A 226 12.26 15.98 -18.84
CA ALA A 226 12.98 16.04 -17.58
C ALA A 226 14.47 16.42 -17.77
N GLN A 227 15.12 15.91 -18.81
CA GLN A 227 16.52 16.27 -19.14
C GLN A 227 16.65 17.74 -19.55
N ILE A 228 15.74 18.22 -20.40
CA ILE A 228 15.69 19.63 -20.80
C ILE A 228 15.54 20.55 -19.58
N ILE A 229 14.65 20.20 -18.65
CA ILE A 229 14.44 21.01 -17.44
C ILE A 229 15.67 20.98 -16.53
N ASP A 230 16.30 19.82 -16.35
CA ASP A 230 17.50 19.71 -15.53
C ASP A 230 18.64 20.59 -16.08
N GLU A 231 18.81 20.61 -17.41
CA GLU A 231 19.79 21.47 -18.11
C GLU A 231 19.43 22.96 -18.03
N ASP A 232 18.19 23.32 -18.35
CA ASP A 232 17.73 24.72 -18.39
C ASP A 232 17.78 25.38 -17.00
N LEU A 233 17.42 24.63 -15.95
CA LEU A 233 17.48 25.09 -14.57
C LEU A 233 18.86 24.92 -13.91
N SER A 234 19.84 24.32 -14.61
CA SER A 234 21.17 24.00 -14.07
C SER A 234 21.12 23.24 -12.73
N ILE A 235 20.26 22.22 -12.65
CA ILE A 235 20.09 21.34 -11.49
C ILE A 235 20.65 19.94 -11.77
N ASP A 236 20.82 19.14 -10.71
CA ASP A 236 21.38 17.81 -10.84
C ASP A 236 20.54 16.91 -11.74
N THR A 237 21.20 16.17 -12.63
CA THR A 237 20.55 15.22 -13.55
C THR A 237 19.68 14.21 -12.78
N GLY A 238 18.42 14.09 -13.19
CA GLY A 238 17.42 13.22 -12.58
C GLY A 238 16.54 13.90 -11.54
N THR A 239 16.79 15.17 -11.20
CA THR A 239 15.95 15.95 -10.26
C THR A 239 14.53 16.08 -10.80
N SER A 240 14.35 16.45 -12.07
CA SER A 240 13.04 16.60 -12.68
C SER A 240 12.26 15.28 -12.76
N ILE A 241 12.95 14.15 -12.95
CA ILE A 241 12.33 12.81 -12.89
C ILE A 241 11.78 12.52 -11.50
N MET A 242 12.56 12.82 -10.45
CA MET A 242 12.13 12.67 -9.06
C MET A 242 10.90 13.54 -8.79
N VAL A 243 10.94 14.82 -9.22
CA VAL A 243 9.80 15.74 -9.06
C VAL A 243 8.57 15.26 -9.80
N PHE A 244 8.69 14.79 -11.05
CA PHE A 244 7.56 14.20 -11.78
C PHE A 244 6.94 13.04 -11.00
N LYS A 245 7.75 12.13 -10.46
CA LYS A 245 7.25 11.02 -9.64
C LYS A 245 6.53 11.51 -8.38
N VAL A 246 7.04 12.53 -7.70
CA VAL A 246 6.36 13.13 -6.53
C VAL A 246 5.03 13.75 -6.92
N LEU A 247 4.98 14.53 -8.01
CA LEU A 247 3.76 15.17 -8.51
C LEU A 247 2.72 14.15 -8.97
N ILE A 248 3.16 13.04 -9.57
CA ILE A 248 2.28 11.91 -9.94
C ILE A 248 1.76 11.21 -8.68
N ALA A 249 2.63 10.90 -7.72
CA ALA A 249 2.27 10.25 -6.46
C ALA A 249 1.27 11.08 -5.63
N LYS A 250 1.40 12.41 -5.68
CA LYS A 250 0.46 13.36 -5.03
C LYS A 250 -0.81 13.63 -5.85
N GLY A 251 -0.95 13.03 -7.05
CA GLY A 251 -2.12 13.18 -7.92
C GLY A 251 -2.22 14.54 -8.62
N ILE A 252 -1.18 15.36 -8.56
CA ILE A 252 -1.10 16.66 -9.26
C ILE A 252 -0.96 16.43 -10.76
N PHE A 253 -0.12 15.47 -11.14
CA PHE A 253 -0.01 14.94 -12.50
C PHE A 253 -0.71 13.59 -12.58
N GLN A 254 -1.56 13.42 -13.60
CA GLN A 254 -2.23 12.15 -13.89
C GLN A 254 -1.89 11.66 -15.28
N LEU A 255 -1.64 10.36 -15.40
CA LEU A 255 -1.36 9.67 -16.64
C LEU A 255 -1.64 8.17 -16.49
N ASP A 256 -1.64 7.44 -17.60
CA ASP A 256 -1.82 5.99 -17.58
C ASP A 256 -0.57 5.27 -17.02
N LEU A 257 -0.70 4.74 -15.81
CA LEU A 257 0.37 3.97 -15.16
C LEU A 257 0.54 2.56 -15.75
N ASN A 258 -0.29 2.11 -16.70
CA ASN A 258 -0.12 0.79 -17.33
C ASN A 258 1.03 0.73 -18.35
N GLN A 259 1.69 1.86 -18.62
CA GLN A 259 2.82 1.98 -19.53
C GLN A 259 4.09 2.37 -18.76
N ASN A 260 5.28 2.18 -19.33
CA ASN A 260 6.51 2.67 -18.69
C ASN A 260 6.56 4.21 -18.78
N ILE A 261 6.28 4.91 -17.68
CA ILE A 261 6.06 6.37 -17.65
C ILE A 261 7.28 7.21 -18.05
N PHE A 262 8.50 6.68 -17.93
CA PHE A 262 9.74 7.33 -18.38
C PHE A 262 10.37 6.60 -19.57
N SER A 263 9.53 6.07 -20.47
CA SER A 263 9.97 5.59 -21.79
C SER A 263 9.77 6.66 -22.86
N GLU A 264 10.43 6.47 -24.00
CA GLU A 264 10.30 7.34 -25.18
C GLU A 264 8.84 7.43 -25.71
N ASN A 265 7.96 6.48 -25.33
CA ASN A 265 6.58 6.41 -25.82
C ASN A 265 5.57 7.23 -25.00
N VAL A 266 5.92 7.63 -23.77
CA VAL A 266 5.01 8.38 -22.89
C VAL A 266 5.34 9.86 -23.00
N GLN A 267 4.45 10.59 -23.67
CA GLN A 267 4.64 11.99 -24.02
C GLN A 267 4.02 12.94 -23.00
N ILE A 268 4.52 14.18 -22.92
CA ILE A 268 3.97 15.22 -22.03
C ILE A 268 2.49 15.47 -22.27
N SER A 269 2.02 15.38 -23.52
CA SER A 269 0.59 15.54 -23.84
C SER A 269 -0.33 14.52 -23.19
N GLN A 270 0.21 13.42 -22.67
CA GLN A 270 -0.55 12.40 -21.94
C GLN A 270 -0.73 12.75 -20.46
N ILE A 271 0.00 13.74 -19.94
CA ILE A 271 -0.18 14.23 -18.57
C ILE A 271 -1.40 15.14 -18.50
N LYS A 272 -2.33 14.80 -17.62
CA LYS A 272 -3.35 15.73 -17.12
C LYS A 272 -2.85 16.40 -15.85
N ILE A 273 -2.75 17.73 -15.89
CA ILE A 273 -2.47 18.54 -14.72
C ILE A 273 -3.80 18.87 -14.06
N LEU A 274 -4.05 18.32 -12.86
CA LEU A 274 -5.33 18.51 -12.18
C LEU A 274 -5.39 19.76 -11.31
N LYS A 275 -4.24 20.33 -10.97
CA LYS A 275 -4.17 21.54 -10.16
C LYS A 275 -4.33 22.77 -11.04
N ASN A 276 -5.33 23.59 -10.73
CA ASN A 276 -5.52 24.90 -11.34
C ASN A 276 -4.70 25.94 -10.55
N GLY A 277 -3.79 26.65 -11.23
CA GLY A 277 -2.99 27.72 -10.64
C GLY A 277 -1.66 27.27 -10.04
N ALA A 278 -1.02 28.19 -9.31
CA ALA A 278 0.33 27.98 -8.78
C ALA A 278 0.38 26.86 -7.72
N LEU A 279 1.53 26.19 -7.66
CA LEU A 279 1.81 25.20 -6.62
C LEU A 279 1.94 25.89 -5.25
N SER A 280 1.51 25.21 -4.18
CA SER A 280 1.69 25.66 -2.80
C SER A 280 2.45 24.62 -1.99
N LYS A 281 3.09 25.04 -0.90
CA LYS A 281 3.82 24.12 -0.01
C LYS A 281 2.94 23.01 0.54
N SER A 282 1.64 23.27 0.77
CA SER A 282 0.70 22.25 1.24
C SER A 282 0.41 21.15 0.22
N ASP A 283 0.53 21.42 -1.08
CA ASP A 283 0.31 20.39 -2.12
C ASP A 283 1.42 19.34 -2.13
N ILE A 284 2.62 19.76 -1.73
CA ILE A 284 3.83 18.95 -1.74
C ILE A 284 4.20 18.50 -0.32
N ALA A 285 3.49 19.00 0.70
CA ALA A 285 3.74 18.64 2.09
C ALA A 285 3.73 17.12 2.26
N ALA A 286 4.74 16.65 2.99
CA ALA A 286 5.03 15.23 3.20
C ALA A 286 3.80 14.46 3.69
#